data_AF-A0A349DCZ5-F1
#
_entry.id   AF-A0A349DCZ5-F1
#
_cell.length_a   1.000
_cell.length_b   1.000
_cell.length_c   1.000
_cell.angle_alpha   90.00
_cell.angle_beta   90.00
_cell.angle_gamma   90.00
#
_symmetry.space_group_name_H-M   'P 1'
#
loop_
_entity.id
_entity.type
_entity.pdbx_description
1 polymer ?
#
loop_
_entity_poly.entity_id
_entity_poly.type
_entity_poly.pdbx_seq_one_letter_code
_entity_poly.pdbx_strand_id
1 'polypeptide(L)'
;MEKISLITGATGHIGYALLKELVDSGEKVRILIRKDVPVFDGIDCEKVYGDVTDSESLDKAFEGVDVVYHLAGVIDINPGMEDLTWRVNVNGTKNVVRACERCNVRRLVYASSVDAFPPLPDNRVMTELDHFSPKNLDGTYAKTKAIATQFVLDNVHDGKLDAVVVHPGACIGPYDFKVSSVGEMVRMFINGNFPCSLSFGAYNFVDVRDVAKGMHAAAEKGKKGDCYIL
;
A
#
# COMPACT_ATOMS: atom_id res chain seq x y z
N MET A 1 11.45 -21.10 13.53
CA MET A 1 11.94 -19.72 13.39
C MET A 1 10.76 -18.80 13.60
N GLU A 2 10.96 -17.67 14.28
CA GLU A 2 9.91 -16.66 14.47
C GLU A 2 9.60 -15.97 13.13
N LYS A 3 8.33 -15.66 12.89
CA LYS A 3 7.86 -15.02 11.67
C LYS A 3 8.39 -13.58 11.59
N ILE A 4 9.05 -13.22 10.49
CA ILE A 4 9.51 -11.85 10.21
C ILE A 4 8.63 -11.22 9.14
N SER A 5 8.02 -10.09 9.47
CA SER A 5 7.20 -9.29 8.57
C SER A 5 7.94 -8.01 8.16
N LEU A 6 8.14 -7.81 6.86
CA LEU A 6 8.75 -6.60 6.30
C LEU A 6 7.67 -5.64 5.80
N ILE A 7 7.73 -4.37 6.22
CA ILE A 7 6.88 -3.31 5.69
C ILE A 7 7.72 -2.36 4.82
N THR A 8 7.30 -2.17 3.56
CA THR A 8 7.74 -1.02 2.77
C THR A 8 6.71 0.10 2.89
N GLY A 9 7.15 1.36 2.99
CA GLY A 9 6.23 2.49 3.13
C GLY A 9 5.71 2.70 4.55
N ALA A 10 6.41 2.19 5.58
CA ALA A 10 6.05 2.32 7.00
C ALA A 10 5.93 3.78 7.50
N THR A 11 6.51 4.76 6.78
CA THR A 11 6.35 6.20 7.07
C THR A 11 5.03 6.79 6.53
N GLY A 12 4.22 6.01 5.80
CA GLY A 12 2.90 6.42 5.32
C GLY A 12 1.81 6.16 6.35
N HIS A 13 0.63 6.74 6.15
CA HIS A 13 -0.50 6.63 7.08
C HIS A 13 -0.92 5.19 7.35
N ILE A 14 -1.20 4.42 6.28
CA ILE A 14 -1.54 2.99 6.37
C ILE A 14 -0.34 2.18 6.88
N GLY A 15 0.87 2.47 6.36
CA GLY A 15 2.08 1.73 6.72
C GLY A 15 2.43 1.83 8.20
N TYR A 16 2.22 2.99 8.82
CA TYR A 16 2.44 3.18 10.26
C TYR A 16 1.37 2.48 11.09
N ALA A 17 0.11 2.57 10.68
CA ALA A 17 -0.98 1.85 11.33
C ALA A 17 -0.75 0.34 11.31
N LEU A 18 -0.27 -0.20 10.17
CA LEU A 18 0.11 -1.60 10.03
C LEU A 18 1.32 -1.97 10.90
N LEU A 19 2.36 -1.12 10.96
CA LEU A 19 3.48 -1.33 11.87
C LEU A 19 3.00 -1.47 13.31
N LYS A 20 2.12 -0.58 13.77
CA LYS A 20 1.53 -0.65 15.11
C LYS A 20 0.73 -1.94 15.31
N GLU A 21 -0.13 -2.30 14.36
CA GLU A 21 -0.92 -3.54 14.40
C GLU A 21 -0.03 -4.80 14.53
N LEU A 22 1.04 -4.91 13.74
CA LEU A 22 1.93 -6.07 13.75
C LEU A 22 2.81 -6.14 15.02
N VAL A 23 3.29 -4.99 15.52
CA VAL A 23 4.06 -4.96 16.78
C VAL A 23 3.16 -5.29 17.96
N ASP A 24 1.95 -4.74 18.00
CA ASP A 24 0.99 -4.98 19.08
C ASP A 24 0.46 -6.43 19.06
N SER A 25 0.52 -7.12 17.91
CA SER A 25 0.25 -8.56 17.79
C SER A 25 1.43 -9.47 18.15
N GLY A 26 2.59 -8.88 18.47
CA GLY A 26 3.81 -9.60 18.87
C GLY A 26 4.64 -10.16 17.71
N GLU A 27 4.43 -9.68 16.47
CA GLU A 27 5.28 -10.08 15.34
C GLU A 27 6.64 -9.37 15.36
N LYS A 28 7.67 -10.04 14.82
CA LYS A 28 8.93 -9.37 14.52
C LYS A 28 8.78 -8.56 13.25
N VAL A 29 8.84 -7.24 13.39
CA VAL A 29 8.66 -6.34 12.26
C VAL A 29 9.98 -5.74 11.82
N ARG A 30 10.22 -5.79 10.51
CA ARG A 30 11.28 -5.05 9.83
C ARG A 30 10.63 -3.95 8.99
N ILE A 31 11.23 -2.77 8.94
CA ILE A 31 10.77 -1.67 8.09
C ILE A 31 11.85 -1.26 7.10
N LEU A 32 11.47 -1.15 5.82
CA LEU A 32 12.33 -0.57 4.79
C LEU A 32 12.14 0.95 4.77
N ILE A 33 13.20 1.69 5.09
CA ILE A 33 13.18 3.15 5.18
C ILE A 33 14.30 3.78 4.35
N ARG A 34 14.01 4.95 3.78
CA ARG A 34 15.02 5.78 3.09
C ARG A 34 15.76 6.70 4.05
N LYS A 35 15.08 7.08 5.13
CA LYS A 35 15.57 7.92 6.21
C LYS A 35 14.83 7.54 7.48
N ASP A 36 15.52 7.61 8.60
CA ASP A 36 14.88 7.47 9.91
C ASP A 36 14.09 8.73 10.26
N VAL A 37 13.01 8.56 11.01
CA VAL A 37 12.11 9.64 11.43
C VAL A 37 11.62 9.37 12.86
N PRO A 38 11.40 10.43 13.68
CA PRO A 38 11.06 10.26 15.10
C PRO A 38 9.77 9.49 15.40
N VAL A 39 8.89 9.32 14.41
CA VAL A 39 7.63 8.56 14.59
C VAL A 39 7.87 7.10 14.96
N PHE A 40 9.07 6.56 14.69
CA PHE A 40 9.45 5.19 15.04
C PHE A 40 10.11 5.06 16.42
N ASP A 41 10.33 6.17 17.14
CA ASP A 41 10.98 6.13 18.44
C ASP A 41 10.11 5.35 19.45
N GLY A 42 10.72 4.37 20.11
CA GLY A 42 10.02 3.48 21.06
C GLY A 42 9.18 2.37 20.42
N ILE A 43 9.20 2.22 19.08
CA ILE A 43 8.57 1.08 18.39
C ILE A 43 9.59 -0.04 18.24
N ASP A 44 9.25 -1.24 18.71
CA ASP A 44 10.08 -2.45 18.58
C ASP A 44 10.04 -2.97 17.14
N CYS A 45 10.94 -2.45 16.30
CA CYS A 45 11.09 -2.86 14.91
C CYS A 45 12.53 -2.74 14.43
N GLU A 46 12.93 -3.64 13.53
CA GLU A 46 14.21 -3.57 12.85
C GLU A 46 14.15 -2.56 11.70
N LYS A 47 15.07 -1.59 11.69
CA LYS A 47 15.16 -0.58 10.63
C LYS A 47 16.21 -1.01 9.61
N VAL A 48 15.81 -1.20 8.35
CA VAL A 48 16.73 -1.46 7.24
C VAL A 48 16.63 -0.36 6.20
N TYR A 49 17.79 0.12 5.74
CA TYR A 49 17.87 1.22 4.78
C TYR A 49 17.82 0.70 3.34
N GLY A 50 16.95 1.29 2.53
CA GLY A 50 16.84 1.02 1.10
C GLY A 50 15.69 1.76 0.43
N ASP A 51 15.58 1.61 -0.88
CA ASP A 51 14.56 2.25 -1.72
C ASP A 51 14.01 1.22 -2.71
N VAL A 52 12.68 1.14 -2.85
CA VAL A 52 12.05 0.21 -3.81
C VAL A 52 12.47 0.45 -5.25
N THR A 53 12.94 1.66 -5.58
CA THR A 53 13.47 2.01 -6.90
C THR A 53 14.92 1.53 -7.12
N ASP A 54 15.61 1.11 -6.06
CA ASP A 54 16.94 0.51 -6.10
C ASP A 54 16.85 -0.97 -5.74
N SER A 55 16.89 -1.83 -6.76
CA SER A 55 16.69 -3.27 -6.59
C SER A 55 17.74 -3.96 -5.72
N GLU A 56 18.98 -3.46 -5.70
CA GLU A 56 20.09 -4.06 -4.92
C GLU A 56 19.92 -3.76 -3.43
N SER A 57 19.36 -2.58 -3.10
CA SER A 57 19.07 -2.21 -1.71
C SER A 57 18.05 -3.12 -1.02
N LEU A 58 17.26 -3.88 -1.79
CA LEU A 58 16.20 -4.74 -1.26
C LEU A 58 16.70 -6.08 -0.73
N ASP A 59 17.83 -6.59 -1.22
CA ASP A 59 18.28 -7.96 -0.91
C ASP A 59 18.47 -8.17 0.60
N LYS A 60 19.17 -7.24 1.27
CA LYS A 60 19.38 -7.28 2.73
C LYS A 60 18.09 -7.14 3.52
N ALA A 61 17.15 -6.33 3.03
CA ALA A 61 15.89 -6.11 3.73
C ALA A 61 14.98 -7.34 3.67
N PHE A 62 15.06 -8.11 2.58
CA PHE A 62 14.18 -9.24 2.30
C PHE A 62 14.76 -10.58 2.78
N GLU A 63 16.05 -10.65 3.13
CA GLU A 63 16.68 -11.85 3.66
C GLU A 63 15.99 -12.34 4.95
N GLY A 64 15.56 -13.61 4.94
CA GLY A 64 14.89 -14.26 6.06
C GLY A 64 13.46 -13.75 6.33
N VAL A 65 12.90 -12.90 5.45
CA VAL A 65 11.54 -12.37 5.59
C VAL A 65 10.51 -13.41 5.15
N ASP A 66 9.47 -13.56 5.95
CA ASP A 66 8.37 -14.47 5.68
C ASP A 66 7.23 -13.78 4.93
N VAL A 67 6.85 -12.60 5.37
CA VAL A 67 5.76 -11.82 4.77
C VAL A 67 6.25 -10.42 4.43
N VAL A 68 6.00 -9.98 3.21
CA VAL A 68 6.25 -8.60 2.80
C VAL A 68 4.91 -7.89 2.66
N TYR A 69 4.75 -6.75 3.32
CA TYR A 69 3.67 -5.81 3.11
C TYR A 69 4.21 -4.65 2.26
N HIS A 70 3.77 -4.58 1.00
CA HIS A 70 4.22 -3.56 0.07
C HIS A 70 3.25 -2.38 -0.01
N LEU A 71 3.53 -1.33 0.77
CA LEU A 71 2.76 -0.07 0.78
C LEU A 71 3.53 1.13 0.24
N ALA A 72 4.81 0.98 -0.08
CA ALA A 72 5.59 2.07 -0.65
C ALA A 72 5.00 2.48 -2.01
N GLY A 73 4.50 3.71 -2.08
CA GLY A 73 3.88 4.26 -3.28
C GLY A 73 3.78 5.79 -3.19
N VAL A 74 3.65 6.41 -4.35
CA VAL A 74 3.34 7.84 -4.52
C VAL A 74 1.88 7.95 -4.93
N ILE A 75 1.09 8.65 -4.11
CA ILE A 75 -0.36 8.88 -4.33
C ILE A 75 -0.59 10.19 -5.09
N ASP A 76 0.45 11.00 -5.23
CA ASP A 76 0.33 12.38 -5.70
C ASP A 76 -0.21 12.47 -7.14
N ILE A 77 -1.25 13.28 -7.31
CA ILE A 77 -1.92 13.61 -8.57
C ILE A 77 -1.47 14.96 -9.13
N ASN A 78 -0.55 15.65 -8.45
CA ASN A 78 -0.02 16.95 -8.87
C ASN A 78 0.83 16.82 -10.16
N PRO A 79 0.74 17.80 -11.07
CA PRO A 79 1.61 17.87 -12.25
C PRO A 79 3.11 17.84 -11.86
N GLY A 80 3.91 17.10 -12.63
CA GLY A 80 5.37 17.01 -12.44
C GLY A 80 5.84 15.83 -11.58
N MET A 81 4.93 15.10 -10.94
CA MET A 81 5.27 13.90 -10.15
C MET A 81 5.15 12.59 -10.95
N GLU A 82 4.71 12.66 -12.21
CA GLU A 82 4.37 11.49 -13.02
C GLU A 82 5.52 10.48 -13.12
N ASP A 83 6.71 10.92 -13.52
CA ASP A 83 7.88 10.05 -13.64
C ASP A 83 8.23 9.35 -12.33
N LEU A 84 8.11 10.07 -11.20
CA LEU A 84 8.36 9.51 -9.89
C LEU A 84 7.27 8.48 -9.52
N THR A 85 6.00 8.78 -9.81
CA THR A 85 4.87 7.87 -9.58
C THR A 85 5.03 6.58 -10.37
N TRP A 86 5.40 6.65 -11.65
CA TRP A 86 5.72 5.46 -12.46
C TRP A 86 6.92 4.68 -11.91
N ARG A 87 8.00 5.38 -11.58
CA ARG A 87 9.22 4.76 -11.06
C ARG A 87 8.97 4.02 -9.75
N VAL A 88 8.25 4.63 -8.81
CA VAL A 88 7.98 4.04 -7.51
C VAL A 88 6.87 2.98 -7.60
N ASN A 89 5.71 3.33 -8.16
CA ASN A 89 4.53 2.45 -8.10
C ASN A 89 4.62 1.27 -9.08
N VAL A 90 5.23 1.43 -10.25
CA VAL A 90 5.34 0.33 -11.22
C VAL A 90 6.69 -0.36 -11.11
N ASN A 91 7.78 0.39 -11.31
CA ASN A 91 9.11 -0.24 -11.30
C ASN A 91 9.54 -0.65 -9.89
N GLY A 92 9.17 0.11 -8.87
CA GLY A 92 9.41 -0.27 -7.47
C GLY A 92 8.66 -1.55 -7.09
N THR A 93 7.39 -1.70 -7.49
CA THR A 93 6.65 -2.96 -7.27
C THR A 93 7.29 -4.13 -8.03
N LYS A 94 7.75 -3.93 -9.27
CA LYS A 94 8.51 -4.98 -10.00
C LYS A 94 9.77 -5.39 -9.25
N ASN A 95 10.50 -4.45 -8.68
CA ASN A 95 11.71 -4.74 -7.88
C ASN A 95 11.36 -5.52 -6.61
N VAL A 96 10.29 -5.14 -5.91
CA VAL A 96 9.80 -5.84 -4.71
C VAL A 96 9.38 -7.27 -5.03
N VAL A 97 8.64 -7.50 -6.11
CA VAL A 97 8.26 -8.86 -6.56
C VAL A 97 9.50 -9.71 -6.83
N ARG A 98 10.48 -9.16 -7.56
CA ARG A 98 11.74 -9.86 -7.84
C ARG A 98 12.55 -10.14 -6.57
N ALA A 99 12.53 -9.23 -5.60
CA ALA A 99 13.19 -9.44 -4.30
C ALA A 99 12.49 -10.54 -3.48
N CYS A 100 11.15 -10.60 -3.52
CA CYS A 100 10.39 -11.70 -2.91
C CYS A 100 10.82 -13.05 -3.49
N GLU A 101 10.93 -13.14 -4.82
CA GLU A 101 11.38 -14.36 -5.52
C GLU A 101 12.82 -14.74 -5.14
N ARG A 102 13.77 -13.79 -5.24
CA ARG A 102 15.19 -14.03 -4.90
C ARG A 102 15.39 -14.49 -3.45
N CYS A 103 14.64 -13.90 -2.52
CA CYS A 103 14.79 -14.16 -1.08
C CYS A 103 13.83 -15.25 -0.56
N ASN A 104 13.07 -15.91 -1.44
CA ASN A 104 12.09 -16.94 -1.06
C ASN A 104 11.06 -16.47 -0.01
N VAL A 105 10.58 -15.22 -0.14
CA VAL A 105 9.51 -14.69 0.71
C VAL A 105 8.27 -15.55 0.55
N ARG A 106 7.66 -15.96 1.67
CA ARG A 106 6.52 -16.87 1.66
C ARG A 106 5.23 -16.22 1.16
N ARG A 107 5.03 -14.93 1.41
CA ARG A 107 3.85 -14.18 0.95
C ARG A 107 4.10 -12.70 0.76
N LEU A 108 3.56 -12.13 -0.31
CA LEU A 108 3.44 -10.70 -0.52
C LEU A 108 1.98 -10.24 -0.28
N VAL A 109 1.79 -9.27 0.61
CA VAL A 109 0.56 -8.48 0.69
C VAL A 109 0.81 -7.17 -0.05
N TYR A 110 0.25 -7.05 -1.25
CA TYR A 110 0.41 -5.84 -2.07
C TYR A 110 -0.73 -4.85 -1.81
N ALA A 111 -0.39 -3.65 -1.35
CA ALA A 111 -1.36 -2.56 -1.20
C ALA A 111 -1.56 -1.81 -2.52
N SER A 112 -2.64 -2.16 -3.21
CA SER A 112 -3.15 -1.42 -4.36
C SER A 112 -4.01 -0.23 -3.88
N SER A 113 -5.09 0.09 -4.60
CA SER A 113 -6.10 1.10 -4.22
C SER A 113 -7.41 0.78 -4.92
N VAL A 114 -8.53 1.26 -4.38
CA VAL A 114 -9.81 1.32 -5.13
C VAL A 114 -9.71 2.19 -6.39
N ASP A 115 -8.71 3.07 -6.50
CA ASP A 115 -8.44 3.85 -7.73
C ASP A 115 -7.90 2.99 -8.88
N ALA A 116 -7.54 1.72 -8.63
CA ALA A 116 -7.21 0.78 -9.70
C ALA A 116 -8.47 0.26 -10.43
N PHE A 117 -9.66 0.55 -9.92
CA PHE A 117 -10.94 0.10 -10.49
C PHE A 117 -11.51 1.16 -11.44
N PRO A 118 -12.14 0.74 -12.55
CA PRO A 118 -12.91 1.65 -13.36
C PRO A 118 -14.11 2.17 -12.55
N PRO A 119 -14.45 3.46 -12.65
CA PRO A 119 -15.62 4.00 -11.97
C PRO A 119 -16.90 3.32 -12.48
N LEU A 120 -17.82 3.01 -11.56
CA LEU A 120 -19.12 2.44 -11.89
C LEU A 120 -20.20 3.53 -11.95
N PRO A 121 -21.16 3.44 -12.90
CA PRO A 121 -22.28 4.38 -12.96
C PRO A 121 -23.23 4.22 -11.77
N ASP A 122 -24.06 5.24 -11.56
CA ASP A 122 -25.21 5.23 -10.65
C ASP A 122 -24.90 4.83 -9.20
N ASN A 123 -23.70 5.16 -8.69
CA ASN A 123 -23.25 4.83 -7.33
C ASN A 123 -23.32 3.34 -6.99
N ARG A 124 -23.14 2.48 -8.00
CA ARG A 124 -23.09 1.04 -7.77
C ARG A 124 -21.92 0.67 -6.84
N VAL A 125 -22.20 -0.25 -5.92
CA VAL A 125 -21.18 -0.81 -5.02
C VAL A 125 -20.16 -1.58 -5.85
N MET A 126 -18.88 -1.25 -5.66
CA MET A 126 -17.76 -1.97 -6.29
C MET A 126 -17.58 -3.34 -5.63
N THR A 127 -17.18 -4.32 -6.42
CA THR A 127 -16.73 -5.64 -5.97
C THR A 127 -15.37 -5.91 -6.59
N GLU A 128 -14.65 -6.87 -6.04
CA GLU A 128 -13.32 -7.23 -6.51
C GLU A 128 -13.31 -7.68 -7.98
N LEU A 129 -12.20 -7.37 -8.65
CA LEU A 129 -11.95 -7.72 -10.04
C LEU A 129 -10.87 -8.80 -10.11
N ASP A 130 -10.90 -9.58 -11.18
CA ASP A 130 -9.87 -10.56 -11.53
C ASP A 130 -8.85 -10.01 -12.54
N HIS A 131 -9.13 -8.86 -13.16
CA HIS A 131 -8.27 -8.22 -14.15
C HIS A 131 -8.24 -6.68 -14.00
N PHE A 132 -7.04 -6.11 -14.12
CA PHE A 132 -6.79 -4.68 -13.98
C PHE A 132 -6.13 -4.10 -15.23
N SER A 133 -6.69 -3.00 -15.74
CA SER A 133 -6.24 -2.36 -16.97
C SER A 133 -6.22 -0.84 -16.84
N PRO A 134 -5.18 -0.15 -17.34
CA PRO A 134 -5.09 1.31 -17.27
C PRO A 134 -5.98 2.04 -18.28
N LYS A 135 -6.61 1.32 -19.24
CA LYS A 135 -7.28 1.93 -20.40
C LYS A 135 -8.45 2.85 -20.02
N ASN A 136 -9.17 2.51 -18.95
CA ASN A 136 -10.39 3.20 -18.52
C ASN A 136 -10.19 3.96 -17.20
N LEU A 137 -8.94 4.29 -16.86
CA LEU A 137 -8.60 4.99 -15.63
C LEU A 137 -8.08 6.38 -15.95
N ASP A 138 -8.57 7.35 -15.18
CA ASP A 138 -8.10 8.73 -15.23
C ASP A 138 -7.02 8.97 -14.19
N GLY A 139 -6.02 9.76 -14.57
CA GLY A 139 -4.89 10.11 -13.69
C GLY A 139 -3.77 9.07 -13.66
N THR A 140 -2.55 9.57 -13.44
CA THR A 140 -1.33 8.76 -13.44
C THR A 140 -1.32 7.74 -12.30
N TYR A 141 -1.74 8.14 -11.10
CA TYR A 141 -1.80 7.26 -9.93
C TYR A 141 -2.62 5.99 -10.19
N ALA A 142 -3.89 6.15 -10.61
CA ALA A 142 -4.80 5.06 -10.94
C ALA A 142 -4.20 4.09 -11.97
N LYS A 143 -3.66 4.62 -13.07
CA LYS A 143 -3.00 3.82 -14.11
C LYS A 143 -1.81 3.02 -13.56
N THR A 144 -0.95 3.65 -12.75
CA THR A 144 0.19 2.94 -12.16
C THR A 144 -0.26 1.83 -11.20
N LYS A 145 -1.30 2.06 -10.38
CA LYS A 145 -1.83 1.05 -9.47
C LYS A 145 -2.46 -0.12 -10.21
N ALA A 146 -3.22 0.11 -11.28
CA ALA A 146 -3.75 -0.97 -12.11
C ALA A 146 -2.66 -1.80 -12.78
N ILE A 147 -1.65 -1.15 -13.37
CA ILE A 147 -0.52 -1.85 -14.04
C ILE A 147 0.29 -2.66 -13.02
N ALA A 148 0.60 -2.09 -11.87
CA ALA A 148 1.35 -2.79 -10.83
C ALA A 148 0.54 -3.95 -10.23
N THR A 149 -0.78 -3.78 -10.05
CA THR A 149 -1.68 -4.86 -9.59
C THR A 149 -1.68 -6.01 -10.59
N GLN A 150 -1.89 -5.72 -11.88
CA GLN A 150 -1.89 -6.76 -12.90
C GLN A 150 -0.54 -7.49 -12.95
N PHE A 151 0.58 -6.76 -12.85
CA PHE A 151 1.91 -7.38 -12.79
C PHE A 151 2.07 -8.33 -11.60
N VAL A 152 1.55 -7.99 -10.41
CA VAL A 152 1.57 -8.88 -9.25
C VAL A 152 0.75 -10.14 -9.53
N LEU A 153 -0.48 -9.99 -10.05
CA LEU A 153 -1.35 -11.12 -10.37
C LEU A 153 -0.77 -12.03 -11.47
N ASP A 154 -0.12 -11.46 -12.49
CA ASP A 154 0.56 -12.23 -13.54
C ASP A 154 1.68 -13.10 -12.93
N ASN A 155 2.45 -12.60 -11.96
CA ASN A 155 3.48 -13.39 -11.29
C ASN A 155 2.90 -14.46 -10.35
N VAL A 156 1.70 -14.24 -9.81
CA VAL A 156 0.95 -15.27 -9.07
C VAL A 156 0.52 -16.39 -10.02
N HIS A 157 -0.06 -16.02 -11.17
CA HIS A 157 -0.53 -16.97 -12.20
C HIS A 157 0.62 -17.78 -12.80
N ASP A 158 1.78 -17.15 -13.04
CA ASP A 158 3.01 -17.81 -13.48
C ASP A 158 3.63 -18.73 -12.42
N GLY A 159 3.09 -18.77 -11.19
CA GLY A 159 3.59 -19.59 -10.09
C GLY A 159 4.85 -19.06 -9.41
N LYS A 160 5.31 -17.84 -9.76
CA LYS A 160 6.55 -17.22 -9.23
C LYS A 160 6.36 -16.56 -7.87
N LEU A 161 5.10 -16.29 -7.49
CA LEU A 161 4.77 -15.52 -6.29
C LEU A 161 3.55 -16.11 -5.57
N ASP A 162 3.57 -16.14 -4.25
CA ASP A 162 2.36 -16.19 -3.42
C ASP A 162 2.06 -14.75 -2.99
N ALA A 163 0.96 -14.19 -3.48
CA ALA A 163 0.52 -12.86 -3.12
C ALA A 163 -0.98 -12.77 -2.92
N VAL A 164 -1.37 -11.82 -2.08
CA VAL A 164 -2.73 -11.31 -1.95
C VAL A 164 -2.70 -9.81 -2.23
N VAL A 165 -3.75 -9.30 -2.87
CA VAL A 165 -3.86 -7.87 -3.17
C VAL A 165 -4.96 -7.26 -2.31
N VAL A 166 -4.68 -6.13 -1.69
CA VAL A 166 -5.67 -5.35 -0.98
C VAL A 166 -5.90 -4.01 -1.68
N HIS A 167 -7.13 -3.51 -1.61
CA HIS A 167 -7.54 -2.26 -2.23
C HIS A 167 -8.19 -1.35 -1.19
N PRO A 168 -7.39 -0.62 -0.39
CA PRO A 168 -7.92 0.34 0.56
C PRO A 168 -8.73 1.44 -0.12
N GLY A 169 -9.84 1.82 0.52
CA GLY A 169 -10.61 3.02 0.22
C GLY A 169 -9.96 4.31 0.73
N ALA A 170 -10.77 5.36 0.91
CA ALA A 170 -10.29 6.63 1.44
C ALA A 170 -10.03 6.51 2.95
N CYS A 171 -8.77 6.32 3.31
CA CYS A 171 -8.37 6.13 4.70
C CYS A 171 -8.49 7.44 5.50
N ILE A 172 -9.07 7.34 6.70
CA ILE A 172 -9.12 8.40 7.71
C ILE A 172 -8.77 7.80 9.08
N GLY A 173 -8.25 8.60 10.01
CA GLY A 173 -8.00 8.15 11.38
C GLY A 173 -6.66 8.63 11.94
N PRO A 174 -6.19 8.05 13.06
CA PRO A 174 -4.94 8.46 13.70
C PRO A 174 -3.72 8.19 12.81
N TYR A 175 -2.54 8.69 13.21
CA TYR A 175 -1.25 8.46 12.53
C TYR A 175 -1.04 9.17 11.19
N ASP A 176 -1.89 10.14 10.83
CA ASP A 176 -1.74 10.94 9.61
C ASP A 176 -0.68 12.06 9.76
N PHE A 177 0.58 11.67 10.05
CA PHE A 177 1.66 12.60 10.40
C PHE A 177 2.12 13.51 9.26
N LYS A 178 1.93 13.09 8.01
CA LYS A 178 2.27 13.87 6.81
C LYS A 178 1.10 14.72 6.30
N VAL A 179 -0.07 14.58 6.92
CA VAL A 179 -1.33 15.18 6.52
C VAL A 179 -1.72 14.77 5.10
N SER A 180 -2.55 13.73 5.01
CA SER A 180 -3.19 13.27 3.78
C SER A 180 -4.15 14.32 3.23
N SER A 181 -4.56 14.18 1.96
CA SER A 181 -5.58 15.05 1.35
C SER A 181 -6.90 15.02 2.11
N VAL A 182 -7.28 13.86 2.69
CA VAL A 182 -8.47 13.73 3.54
C VAL A 182 -8.26 14.43 4.89
N GLY A 183 -7.08 14.26 5.50
CA GLY A 183 -6.71 14.98 6.72
C GLY A 183 -6.74 16.49 6.53
N GLU A 184 -6.20 16.99 5.43
CA GLU A 184 -6.24 18.42 5.11
C GLU A 184 -7.66 18.92 4.84
N MET A 185 -8.50 18.14 4.14
CA MET A 185 -9.93 18.46 3.97
C MET A 185 -10.64 18.63 5.33
N VAL A 186 -10.42 17.70 6.27
CA VAL A 186 -10.98 17.78 7.62
C VAL A 186 -10.46 19.01 8.37
N ARG A 187 -9.16 19.30 8.28
CA ARG A 187 -8.56 20.49 8.91
C ARG A 187 -9.11 21.79 8.34
N MET A 188 -9.26 21.88 7.03
CA MET A 188 -9.85 23.05 6.36
C MET A 188 -11.29 23.26 6.84
N PHE A 189 -12.10 22.19 6.91
CA PHE A 189 -13.47 22.26 7.41
C PHE A 189 -13.54 22.75 8.86
N ILE A 190 -12.75 22.15 9.77
CA ILE A 190 -12.72 22.54 11.18
C ILE A 190 -12.29 23.99 11.37
N ASN A 191 -11.38 24.48 10.54
CA ASN A 191 -10.90 25.86 10.59
C ASN A 191 -11.79 26.87 9.85
N GLY A 192 -12.93 26.45 9.29
CA GLY A 192 -13.82 27.32 8.51
C GLY A 192 -13.28 27.74 7.13
N ASN A 193 -12.18 27.13 6.68
CA ASN A 193 -11.51 27.41 5.41
C ASN A 193 -11.98 26.47 4.28
N PHE A 194 -13.25 26.08 4.28
CA PHE A 194 -13.84 25.21 3.26
C PHE A 194 -15.01 25.92 2.57
N PRO A 195 -14.74 26.99 1.78
CA PRO A 195 -15.78 27.89 1.27
C PRO A 195 -16.61 27.28 0.15
N CYS A 196 -16.13 26.20 -0.49
CA CYS A 196 -16.82 25.51 -1.56
C CYS A 196 -16.64 24.00 -1.45
N SER A 197 -17.72 23.27 -1.77
CA SER A 197 -17.74 21.83 -1.93
C SER A 197 -18.37 21.50 -3.28
N LEU A 198 -17.84 20.51 -4.00
CA LEU A 198 -18.55 19.95 -5.14
C LEU A 198 -19.76 19.15 -4.63
N SER A 199 -20.93 19.38 -5.21
CA SER A 199 -22.17 18.70 -4.80
C SER A 199 -22.32 17.30 -5.42
N PHE A 200 -21.27 16.79 -6.05
CA PHE A 200 -21.25 15.51 -6.78
C PHE A 200 -20.00 14.72 -6.42
N GLY A 201 -20.06 13.41 -6.64
CA GLY A 201 -19.06 12.45 -6.18
C GLY A 201 -19.35 11.93 -4.78
N ALA A 202 -18.64 10.88 -4.39
CA ALA A 202 -18.74 10.26 -3.08
C ALA A 202 -17.40 9.65 -2.69
N TYR A 203 -17.17 9.54 -1.39
CA TYR A 203 -16.05 8.79 -0.83
C TYR A 203 -16.58 7.60 -0.04
N ASN A 204 -15.88 6.47 -0.14
CA ASN A 204 -15.98 5.41 0.85
C ASN A 204 -14.83 5.62 1.85
N PHE A 205 -15.17 6.06 3.06
CA PHE A 205 -14.19 6.28 4.12
C PHE A 205 -14.02 5.02 4.97
N VAL A 206 -12.77 4.70 5.30
CA VAL A 206 -12.41 3.57 6.17
C VAL A 206 -11.40 4.02 7.23
N ASP A 207 -11.53 3.50 8.45
CA ASP A 207 -10.55 3.76 9.50
C ASP A 207 -9.20 3.09 9.13
N VAL A 208 -8.12 3.85 9.19
CA VAL A 208 -6.77 3.34 8.86
C VAL A 208 -6.36 2.13 9.70
N ARG A 209 -6.88 2.02 10.93
CA ARG A 209 -6.62 0.87 11.82
C ARG A 209 -7.37 -0.38 11.36
N ASP A 210 -8.55 -0.21 10.77
CA ASP A 210 -9.30 -1.33 10.21
C ASP A 210 -8.66 -1.81 8.90
N VAL A 211 -8.12 -0.88 8.09
CA VAL A 211 -7.27 -1.25 6.94
C VAL A 211 -6.03 -2.03 7.41
N ALA A 212 -5.34 -1.57 8.44
CA ALA A 212 -4.18 -2.28 9.01
C ALA A 212 -4.53 -3.71 9.46
N LYS A 213 -5.61 -3.89 10.21
CA LYS A 213 -6.12 -5.21 10.60
C LYS A 213 -6.52 -6.06 9.40
N GLY A 214 -7.15 -5.46 8.40
CA GLY A 214 -7.53 -6.12 7.15
C GLY A 214 -6.32 -6.64 6.38
N MET A 215 -5.25 -5.83 6.30
CA MET A 215 -3.99 -6.24 5.69
C MET A 215 -3.31 -7.38 6.45
N HIS A 216 -3.25 -7.28 7.79
CA HIS A 216 -2.73 -8.34 8.65
C HIS A 216 -3.54 -9.65 8.47
N ALA A 217 -4.88 -9.56 8.45
CA ALA A 217 -5.75 -10.70 8.21
C ALA A 217 -5.60 -11.27 6.79
N ALA A 218 -5.36 -10.44 5.77
CA ALA A 218 -5.12 -10.88 4.41
C ALA A 218 -3.83 -11.71 4.31
N ALA A 219 -2.78 -11.36 5.04
CA ALA A 219 -1.57 -12.17 5.12
C ALA A 219 -1.83 -13.57 5.68
N GLU A 220 -2.66 -13.67 6.72
CA GLU A 220 -2.91 -14.93 7.44
C GLU A 220 -3.98 -15.82 6.78
N LYS A 221 -5.03 -15.20 6.25
CA LYS A 221 -6.27 -15.89 5.84
C LYS A 221 -6.62 -15.69 4.37
N GLY A 222 -5.98 -14.75 3.69
CA GLY A 222 -6.22 -14.49 2.27
C GLY A 222 -5.80 -15.68 1.42
N LYS A 223 -6.54 -15.92 0.34
CA LYS A 223 -6.20 -16.95 -0.64
C LYS A 223 -5.24 -16.37 -1.66
N LYS A 224 -4.21 -17.13 -2.02
CA LYS A 224 -3.25 -16.76 -3.06
C LYS A 224 -3.98 -16.35 -4.35
N GLY A 225 -3.67 -15.14 -4.83
CA GLY A 225 -4.22 -14.55 -6.06
C GLY A 225 -5.52 -13.77 -5.87
N ASP A 226 -6.14 -13.83 -4.70
CA ASP A 226 -7.35 -13.06 -4.44
C ASP A 226 -7.03 -11.57 -4.22
N CYS A 227 -8.00 -10.75 -4.60
CA CYS A 227 -8.07 -9.33 -4.28
C CYS A 227 -9.12 -9.11 -3.18
N TYR A 228 -8.92 -8.10 -2.33
CA TYR A 228 -9.86 -7.73 -1.26
C TYR A 228 -10.01 -6.20 -1.19
N ILE A 229 -11.22 -5.67 -1.27
CA ILE A 229 -11.46 -4.25 -0.97
C ILE A 229 -11.44 -4.06 0.55
N LEU A 230 -10.71 -3.02 1.01
CA LEU A 230 -10.58 -2.68 2.44
C LEU A 230 -11.17 -1.30 2.74
#